data_AF-A0A238TEM9-F1
#
_entry.id   AF-A0A238TEM9-F1
#
_cell.length_a   1.000
_cell.length_b   1.000
_cell.length_c   1.000
_cell.angle_alpha   90.00
_cell.angle_beta   90.00
_cell.angle_gamma   90.00
#
_symmetry.space_group_name_H-M   'P 1'
#
loop_
_entity.id
_entity.type
_entity.pdbx_description
1 polymer ?
#
loop_
_entity_poly.entity_id
_entity_poly.type
_entity_poly.pdbx_seq_one_letter_code
_entity_poly.pdbx_strand_id
1 'polypeptide(L)'
;MNPTIKINPDNTVTVALTSGTFVLREPIGKDMDGMGQDLIKIKHTDTVQKLLSRIATPSITRAMYGKLTLPETQALNVAIDFFSASPNAKAEMQAALTELGYLSESDSEPTNLLQ
;
A
#
# COMPACT_ATOMS: atom_id res chain seq x y z
N MET A 1 -17.46 -1.30 -1.78
CA MET A 1 -16.66 -0.34 -1.00
C MET A 1 -15.53 0.12 -1.90
N ASN A 2 -15.23 1.43 -1.94
CA ASN A 2 -14.07 1.91 -2.69
C ASN A 2 -12.81 1.67 -1.84
N PRO A 3 -11.71 1.19 -2.43
CA PRO A 3 -10.48 0.98 -1.68
C PRO A 3 -9.92 2.31 -1.17
N THR A 4 -9.30 2.30 0.01
CA THR A 4 -8.66 3.49 0.58
C THR A 4 -7.16 3.26 0.75
N ILE A 5 -6.39 4.34 0.65
CA ILE A 5 -4.93 4.32 0.76
C ILE A 5 -4.51 5.39 1.76
N LYS A 6 -3.75 5.00 2.77
CA LYS A 6 -3.16 5.90 3.75
C LYS A 6 -1.65 5.67 3.80
N ILE A 7 -0.87 6.73 3.67
CA ILE A 7 0.57 6.69 3.91
C ILE A 7 0.81 6.98 5.39
N ASN A 8 1.56 6.12 6.06
CA ASN A 8 1.82 6.21 7.49
C ASN A 8 3.12 6.99 7.78
N PRO A 9 3.32 7.50 9.01
CA PRO A 9 4.52 8.24 9.38
C PRO A 9 5.83 7.46 9.24
N ASP A 10 5.76 6.12 9.32
CA ASP A 10 6.89 5.20 9.15
C ASP A 10 7.16 4.81 7.68
N ASN A 11 6.55 5.52 6.72
CA ASN A 11 6.57 5.25 5.29
C ASN A 11 5.96 3.90 4.88
N THR A 12 5.23 3.21 5.74
CA THR A 12 4.35 2.12 5.31
C THR A 12 3.08 2.66 4.65
N VAL A 13 2.40 1.84 3.87
CA VAL A 13 1.13 2.19 3.21
C VAL A 13 0.04 1.25 3.68
N THR A 14 -1.00 1.80 4.32
CA THR A 14 -2.21 1.06 4.67
C THR A 14 -3.19 1.11 3.50
N VAL A 15 -3.61 -0.05 3.02
CA VAL A 15 -4.62 -0.20 1.98
C VAL A 15 -5.82 -0.95 2.54
N ALA A 16 -7.00 -0.34 2.54
CA ALA A 16 -8.25 -1.01 2.90
C ALA A 16 -8.97 -1.45 1.63
N LEU A 17 -9.23 -2.76 1.53
CA LEU A 17 -9.94 -3.42 0.44
C LEU A 17 -11.21 -4.05 0.99
N THR A 18 -12.09 -4.56 0.12
CA THR A 18 -13.28 -5.32 0.55
C THR A 18 -12.89 -6.60 1.29
N SER A 19 -11.71 -7.16 0.99
CA SER A 19 -11.17 -8.38 1.61
C SER A 19 -10.46 -8.14 2.95
N GLY A 20 -10.28 -6.88 3.36
CA GLY A 20 -9.63 -6.52 4.62
C GLY A 20 -8.65 -5.36 4.46
N THR A 21 -7.98 -5.03 5.56
CA THR A 21 -6.97 -3.98 5.64
C THR A 21 -5.58 -4.58 5.69
N PHE A 22 -4.68 -4.02 4.88
CA PHE A 22 -3.30 -4.50 4.72
C PHE A 22 -2.33 -3.35 4.96
N VAL A 23 -1.26 -3.60 5.70
CA VAL A 23 -0.13 -2.69 5.83
C VAL A 23 1.00 -3.20 4.96
N LEU A 24 1.41 -2.40 3.97
CA LEU A 24 2.51 -2.70 3.08
C LEU A 24 3.74 -1.93 3.53
N ARG A 25 4.88 -2.61 3.60
CA ARG A 25 6.20 -1.99 3.83
C ARG A 25 6.99 -1.88 2.53
N GLU A 26 8.01 -1.02 2.55
CA GLU A 26 8.96 -0.94 1.45
C GLU A 26 9.61 -2.32 1.19
N PRO A 27 9.67 -2.77 -0.08
CA PRO A 27 10.40 -3.98 -0.44
C PRO A 27 11.88 -3.86 -0.08
N ILE A 28 12.45 -4.92 0.49
CA ILE A 28 13.90 -5.03 0.69
C ILE A 28 14.47 -6.12 -0.23
N GLY A 29 15.79 -6.20 -0.37
CA GLY A 29 16.44 -7.11 -1.31
C GLY A 29 15.95 -8.56 -1.24
N LYS A 30 15.67 -9.09 -0.04
CA LYS A 30 15.14 -10.46 0.13
C LYS A 30 13.76 -10.66 -0.51
N ASP A 31 12.92 -9.62 -0.53
CA ASP A 31 11.57 -9.71 -1.08
C ASP A 31 11.59 -9.76 -2.61
N MET A 32 12.70 -9.31 -3.19
CA MET A 32 12.94 -9.28 -4.63
C MET A 32 13.61 -10.56 -5.13
N ASP A 33 13.97 -11.48 -4.23
CA ASP A 33 14.65 -12.72 -4.60
C ASP A 33 13.80 -13.58 -5.54
N GLY A 34 14.39 -13.97 -6.66
CA GLY A 34 13.72 -14.67 -7.75
C GLY A 34 12.74 -13.82 -8.57
N MET A 35 12.76 -12.49 -8.45
CA MET A 35 11.93 -11.57 -9.24
C MET A 35 12.78 -10.75 -10.23
N GLY A 36 12.39 -10.77 -11.52
CA GLY A 36 12.95 -9.82 -12.49
C GLY A 36 12.44 -8.41 -12.18
N GLN A 37 13.35 -7.47 -11.88
CA GLN A 37 12.99 -6.09 -11.51
C GLN A 37 12.14 -5.40 -12.57
N ASP A 38 12.37 -5.69 -13.85
CA ASP A 38 11.60 -5.12 -14.96
C ASP A 38 10.13 -5.55 -14.96
N LEU A 39 9.82 -6.72 -14.39
CA LEU A 39 8.45 -7.25 -14.32
C LEU A 39 7.62 -6.60 -13.20
N ILE A 40 8.25 -5.94 -12.23
CA ILE A 40 7.55 -5.20 -11.17
C ILE A 40 7.00 -3.88 -11.70
N LYS A 41 7.66 -3.29 -12.70
CA LYS A 41 7.19 -2.10 -13.42
C LYS A 41 5.97 -2.42 -14.30
N ILE A 42 5.81 -3.67 -14.72
CA ILE A 42 4.64 -4.15 -15.46
C ILE A 42 3.56 -4.49 -14.42
N LYS A 43 2.71 -3.50 -14.15
CA LYS A 43 1.58 -3.60 -13.22
C LYS A 43 0.62 -4.70 -13.68
N HIS A 44 0.10 -5.49 -12.73
CA HIS A 44 -0.78 -6.66 -12.94
C HIS A 44 -0.10 -7.97 -13.42
N THR A 45 1.15 -8.23 -13.00
CA THR A 45 1.83 -9.52 -13.25
C THR A 45 1.79 -10.47 -12.04
N ASP A 46 2.01 -11.77 -12.27
CA ASP A 46 2.26 -12.76 -11.20
C ASP A 46 3.43 -12.32 -10.29
N THR A 47 4.39 -11.55 -10.82
CA THR A 47 5.50 -10.97 -10.05
C THR A 47 5.02 -9.92 -9.04
N VAL A 48 4.12 -9.03 -9.45
CA VAL A 48 3.51 -8.03 -8.54
C VAL A 48 2.70 -8.72 -7.44
N GLN A 49 1.93 -9.76 -7.78
CA GLN A 49 1.19 -10.54 -6.77
C GLN A 49 2.15 -11.18 -5.75
N LYS A 50 3.24 -11.79 -6.21
CA LYS A 50 4.25 -12.38 -5.31
C LYS A 50 4.88 -11.31 -4.43
N LEU A 51 5.22 -10.14 -4.97
CA LEU A 51 5.78 -9.05 -4.19
C LEU A 51 4.82 -8.60 -3.09
N LEU A 52 3.56 -8.36 -3.43
CA LEU A 52 2.50 -8.00 -2.49
C LEU A 52 2.36 -9.02 -1.36
N SER A 53 2.43 -10.32 -1.66
CA SER A 53 2.36 -11.37 -0.63
C SER A 53 3.51 -11.32 0.39
N ARG A 54 4.68 -10.79 0.00
CA ARG A 54 5.90 -10.71 0.84
C ARG A 54 5.96 -9.43 1.68
N ILE A 55 5.34 -8.34 1.21
CA ILE A 55 5.44 -7.02 1.84
C ILE A 55 4.16 -6.61 2.60
N ALA A 56 3.03 -7.28 2.36
CA ALA A 56 1.78 -7.00 3.05
C ALA A 56 1.65 -7.77 4.37
N THR A 57 1.10 -7.11 5.38
CA THR A 57 0.67 -7.71 6.65
C THR A 57 -0.80 -7.37 6.92
N PRO A 58 -1.69 -8.38 7.08
CA PRO A 58 -1.45 -9.81 6.87
C PRO A 58 -1.09 -10.12 5.40
N SER A 59 -0.48 -11.28 5.13
CA SER A 59 -0.07 -11.62 3.76
C SER A 59 -1.26 -11.75 2.82
N ILE A 60 -1.18 -11.10 1.66
CA ILE A 60 -2.16 -11.25 0.58
C ILE A 60 -1.89 -12.57 -0.15
N THR A 61 -2.78 -13.54 0.02
CA THR A 61 -2.67 -14.84 -0.66
C THR A 61 -3.01 -14.72 -2.15
N ARG A 62 -2.55 -15.68 -2.97
CA ARG A 62 -2.90 -15.75 -4.39
C ARG A 62 -4.41 -15.83 -4.62
N ALA A 63 -5.11 -16.60 -3.78
CA ALA A 63 -6.56 -16.76 -3.87
C ALA A 63 -7.33 -15.48 -3.55
N MET A 64 -6.82 -14.65 -2.62
CA MET A 64 -7.37 -13.33 -2.33
C MET A 64 -7.11 -12.37 -3.49
N TYR A 65 -5.86 -12.33 -3.98
CA TYR A 65 -5.46 -11.45 -5.07
C TYR A 65 -6.29 -11.70 -6.34
N GLY A 66 -6.54 -12.96 -6.70
CA GLY A 66 -7.34 -13.31 -7.87
C GLY A 66 -8.83 -12.92 -7.79
N LYS A 67 -9.31 -12.47 -6.63
CA LYS A 67 -10.69 -11.98 -6.44
C LYS A 67 -10.78 -10.46 -6.36
N LEU A 68 -9.65 -9.76 -6.39
CA LEU A 68 -9.63 -8.30 -6.32
C LEU A 68 -10.25 -7.71 -7.57
N THR A 69 -11.06 -6.69 -7.37
CA THR A 69 -11.57 -5.86 -8.45
C THR A 69 -10.46 -4.99 -9.05
N LEU A 70 -10.70 -4.43 -10.24
CA LEU A 70 -9.73 -3.53 -10.88
C LEU A 70 -9.35 -2.33 -9.99
N PRO A 71 -10.30 -1.61 -9.34
CA PRO A 71 -9.95 -0.52 -8.43
C PRO A 71 -9.10 -0.98 -7.23
N GLU A 72 -9.42 -2.14 -6.64
CA GLU A 72 -8.64 -2.70 -5.52
C GLU A 72 -7.21 -3.05 -5.95
N THR A 73 -7.06 -3.59 -7.17
CA THR A 73 -5.74 -3.91 -7.73
C THR A 73 -4.96 -2.63 -8.04
N GLN A 74 -5.63 -1.57 -8.53
CA GLN A 74 -5.01 -0.27 -8.75
C GLN A 74 -4.54 0.36 -7.43
N ALA A 75 -5.31 0.25 -6.35
CA ALA A 75 -4.91 0.76 -5.05
C ALA A 75 -3.62 0.10 -4.52
N LEU A 76 -3.48 -1.22 -4.71
CA LEU A 76 -2.24 -1.93 -4.38
C LEU A 76 -1.07 -1.50 -5.27
N ASN A 77 -1.30 -1.22 -6.55
CA ASN A 77 -0.25 -0.70 -7.45
C ASN A 77 0.21 0.70 -7.05
N VAL A 78 -0.70 1.58 -6.63
CA VAL A 78 -0.34 2.92 -6.11
C VAL A 78 0.56 2.81 -4.89
N ALA A 79 0.30 1.84 -4.00
CA ALA A 79 1.20 1.57 -2.87
C ALA A 79 2.60 1.13 -3.32
N ILE A 80 2.71 0.30 -4.37
CA ILE A 80 4.01 -0.10 -4.94
C ILE A 80 4.72 1.10 -5.59
N ASP A 81 3.99 1.91 -6.36
CA ASP A 81 4.52 3.11 -6.99
C ASP A 81 5.12 4.06 -5.96
N PHE A 82 4.43 4.25 -4.82
CA PHE A 82 4.92 5.04 -3.70
C PHE A 82 6.31 4.61 -3.27
N PHE A 83 6.57 3.31 -3.07
CA PHE A 83 7.89 2.84 -2.64
C PHE A 83 9.00 3.14 -3.66
N SER A 84 8.69 3.06 -4.96
CA SER A 84 9.65 3.30 -6.03
C SER A 84 9.85 4.77 -6.41
N ALA A 85 9.03 5.66 -5.88
CA ALA A 85 9.05 7.07 -6.25
C ALA A 85 10.20 7.84 -5.60
N SER A 86 10.64 8.90 -6.29
CA SER A 86 11.61 9.85 -5.74
C SER A 86 11.03 10.61 -4.53
N PRO A 87 11.87 11.19 -3.65
CA PRO A 87 11.39 11.92 -2.48
C PRO A 87 10.37 13.02 -2.81
N ASN A 88 10.60 13.78 -3.89
CA ASN A 88 9.67 14.83 -4.33
C ASN A 88 8.32 14.23 -4.77
N ALA A 89 8.34 13.15 -5.56
CA ALA A 89 7.12 12.47 -5.99
C ALA A 89 6.37 11.81 -4.83
N LYS A 90 7.07 11.31 -3.80
CA LYS A 90 6.44 10.82 -2.56
C LYS A 90 5.69 11.93 -1.84
N ALA A 91 6.28 13.12 -1.74
CA ALA A 91 5.63 14.28 -1.13
C ALA A 91 4.38 14.73 -1.92
N GLU A 92 4.47 14.75 -3.26
CA GLU A 92 3.32 15.05 -4.12
C GLU A 92 2.20 14.02 -3.97
N MET A 93 2.53 12.73 -3.90
CA MET A 93 1.54 11.67 -3.69
C MET A 93 0.88 11.77 -2.31
N GLN A 94 1.64 12.10 -1.26
CA GLN A 94 1.08 12.39 0.07
C GLN A 94 0.09 13.55 0.00
N ALA A 95 0.46 14.66 -0.62
CA ALA A 95 -0.41 15.82 -0.77
C ALA A 95 -1.70 15.49 -1.53
N ALA A 96 -1.59 14.78 -2.67
CA ALA A 96 -2.74 14.38 -3.47
C ALA A 96 -3.69 13.45 -2.71
N LEU A 97 -3.16 12.51 -1.90
CA LEU A 97 -3.98 11.62 -1.07
C LEU A 97 -4.68 12.37 0.07
N THR A 98 -4.06 13.43 0.61
CA THR A 98 -4.70 14.34 1.57
C THR A 98 -5.87 15.08 0.92
N GLU A 99 -5.65 15.69 -0.25
CA GLU A 99 -6.68 16.45 -0.97
C GLU A 99 -7.88 15.60 -1.38
N LEU A 100 -7.65 14.32 -1.70
CA LEU A 100 -8.70 13.36 -2.05
C LEU A 100 -9.47 12.81 -0.82
N GLY A 101 -9.15 13.26 0.40
CA GLY A 101 -9.85 12.88 1.63
C GLY A 101 -9.51 11.49 2.15
N TYR A 102 -8.42 10.87 1.69
CA TYR A 102 -7.98 9.55 2.19
C TYR A 102 -7.15 9.64 3.47
N LEU A 103 -6.66 10.83 3.83
CA LEU A 103 -6.00 11.12 5.10
C LEU A 103 -6.97 11.86 6.02
N SER A 104 -7.81 11.10 6.74
CA SER A 104 -8.43 11.66 7.94
C SER A 104 -7.38 11.68 9.05
N GLU A 105 -6.86 12.87 9.36
CA GLU A 105 -6.25 13.17 10.66
C GLU A 105 -7.31 12.95 11.74
N SER A 106 -7.48 11.70 12.18
CA SER A 106 -7.95 11.47 13.54
C SER A 106 -6.72 11.18 14.38
N ASP A 107 -5.95 12.23 14.62
CA ASP A 107 -5.26 12.38 15.89
C ASP A 107 -6.35 12.52 16.96
N SER A 108 -6.90 11.38 17.37
CA SER A 108 -7.41 11.29 18.73
C SER A 108 -6.22 10.90 19.58
N GLU A 109 -5.40 11.89 19.93
CA GLU A 109 -4.56 11.79 21.12
C GLU A 109 -5.46 11.24 22.25
N PRO A 110 -5.04 10.23 23.03
CA PRO A 110 -5.75 9.92 24.24
C PRO A 110 -5.70 11.18 25.10
N THR A 111 -6.85 11.85 25.20
CA THR A 111 -7.08 12.95 26.12
C THR A 111 -6.60 12.49 27.48
N ASN A 112 -5.56 13.15 27.99
CA ASN A 112 -5.17 13.10 29.39
C ASN A 112 -6.40 13.47 30.23
N LEU A 113 -7.16 12.45 30.63
CA LEU A 113 -8.06 12.48 31.77
C LEU A 113 -7.48 11.51 32.78
N LEU A 114 -7.26 11.81 34.04
CA LEU A 114 -7.28 13.00 34.90
C LEU A 114 -6.73 12.42 36.23
N GLN A 115 -6.01 13.24 36.98
CA GLN A 115 -5.99 13.26 38.46
C GLN A 115 -5.40 12.08 39.24
#